data_AF-A0A7C6YKR0-F1
#
_entry.id   AF-A0A7C6YKR0-F1
#
_cell.length_a   1.000
_cell.length_b   1.000
_cell.length_c   1.000
_cell.angle_alpha   90.00
_cell.angle_beta   90.00
_cell.angle_gamma   90.00
#
_symmetry.space_group_name_H-M   'P 1'
#
loop_
_entity.id
_entity.type
_entity.pdbx_description
1 polymer ?
#
loop_
_entity_poly.entity_id
_entity_poly.type
_entity_poly.pdbx_seq_one_letter_code
_entity_poly.pdbx_strand_id
1 'polypeptide(L)'
;RRCLAGHPQVIVTYPIQWTREEPAIFPTLYWLTCPALRQKVGSLETDGWIKRLQHRMEADINMAKQWEKAHDEYARQRVQLVPQAELVLLREQYPAQAQVLEETGIGGARGRGIKCLHTNLAHYLAERGRQMGKVNPIGEAVAQLLIEQEMRLDFCYDDELPDFDMLGEMFVDGLKVFIVNFIYFIIPTMVIIIGGWASISSVSVTGMANPTVFFALLSGMSIIGLILAIVFGLIAIIAIVNMALNDSALGAAFRFSEILEQNSMIGWGKYLIWYLVMIVIGVIGCIITNFLNLIPLLGILIVILAIYPYICIFYARSAALLFASNVEI
;
A
#
# COMPACT_ATOMS: atom_id res chain seq x y z
N ARG A 1 -12.65 -9.57 -1.96
CA ARG A 1 -11.93 -9.01 -0.80
C ARG A 1 -11.05 -7.86 -1.26
N ARG A 2 -11.04 -6.73 -0.54
CA ARG A 2 -10.09 -5.63 -0.76
C ARG A 2 -9.10 -5.56 0.42
N CYS A 3 -7.90 -5.04 0.16
CA CYS A 3 -6.92 -4.73 1.19
C CYS A 3 -7.29 -3.41 1.88
N LEU A 4 -6.54 -3.06 2.92
CA LEU A 4 -6.67 -1.82 3.67
C LEU A 4 -6.38 -0.56 2.84
N ALA A 5 -5.57 -0.67 1.77
CA ALA A 5 -5.36 0.39 0.79
C ALA A 5 -6.49 0.45 -0.28
N GLY A 6 -7.56 -0.33 -0.15
CA GLY A 6 -8.69 -0.35 -1.07
C GLY A 6 -8.50 -1.18 -2.35
N HIS A 7 -7.30 -1.68 -2.65
CA HIS A 7 -7.05 -2.52 -3.83
C HIS A 7 -7.71 -3.90 -3.72
N PRO A 8 -8.22 -4.48 -4.83
CA PRO A 8 -8.75 -5.84 -4.82
C PRO A 8 -7.63 -6.85 -4.55
N GLN A 9 -7.82 -7.71 -3.55
CA GLN A 9 -6.92 -8.82 -3.26
C GLN A 9 -7.42 -10.13 -3.85
N VAL A 10 -8.73 -10.32 -3.80
CA VAL A 10 -9.40 -11.51 -4.31
C VAL A 10 -10.68 -11.06 -5.01
N ILE A 11 -10.84 -11.51 -6.24
CA ILE A 11 -12.07 -11.35 -7.01
C ILE A 11 -12.78 -12.70 -7.10
N VAL A 12 -14.10 -12.64 -7.30
CA VAL A 12 -14.91 -13.82 -7.59
C VAL A 12 -15.08 -13.91 -9.10
N THR A 13 -14.83 -15.08 -9.66
CA THR A 13 -14.93 -15.34 -11.10
C THR A 13 -16.14 -16.20 -11.40
N TYR A 14 -16.87 -15.83 -12.45
CA TYR A 14 -17.99 -16.63 -12.94
C TYR A 14 -17.46 -17.99 -13.46
N PRO A 15 -18.08 -19.12 -13.08
CA PRO A 15 -17.44 -20.43 -13.27
C PRO A 15 -17.64 -21.06 -14.65
N ILE A 16 -18.50 -20.50 -15.51
CA ILE A 16 -18.76 -21.02 -16.85
C ILE A 16 -18.31 -20.01 -17.90
N GLN A 17 -17.52 -20.46 -18.87
CA GLN A 17 -17.15 -19.70 -20.05
C GLN A 17 -17.82 -20.33 -21.27
N TRP A 18 -18.81 -19.65 -21.83
CA TRP A 18 -19.49 -20.08 -23.04
C TRP A 18 -18.62 -19.78 -24.26
N THR A 19 -18.06 -20.83 -24.86
CA THR A 19 -17.34 -20.72 -26.14
C THR A 19 -18.26 -21.11 -27.31
N ARG A 20 -17.77 -20.97 -28.55
CA ARG A 20 -18.55 -21.32 -29.77
C ARG A 20 -18.75 -22.83 -29.93
N GLU A 21 -17.95 -23.66 -29.28
CA GLU A 21 -17.98 -25.11 -29.44
C GLU A 21 -18.64 -25.76 -28.22
N GLU A 22 -18.05 -25.59 -27.04
CA GLU A 22 -18.56 -26.14 -25.77
C GLU A 22 -18.30 -25.19 -24.57
N PRO A 23 -19.11 -25.25 -23.51
CA PRO A 23 -18.83 -24.49 -22.29
C PRO A 23 -17.59 -25.03 -21.59
N ALA A 24 -16.68 -24.13 -21.20
CA ALA A 24 -15.53 -24.46 -20.37
C ALA A 24 -15.80 -24.09 -18.91
N ILE A 25 -15.46 -24.99 -17.98
CA ILE A 25 -15.57 -24.71 -16.54
C ILE A 25 -14.27 -24.07 -16.06
N PHE A 26 -14.37 -22.83 -15.59
CA PHE A 26 -13.23 -22.14 -15.03
C PHE A 26 -12.85 -22.80 -13.68
N PRO A 27 -11.59 -23.23 -13.49
CA PRO A 27 -11.22 -24.11 -12.38
C PRO A 27 -11.27 -23.41 -11.01
N THR A 28 -11.25 -22.07 -11.02
CA THR A 28 -11.08 -21.27 -9.81
C THR A 28 -12.26 -20.30 -9.66
N LEU A 29 -12.95 -20.35 -8.52
CA LEU A 29 -13.97 -19.40 -8.07
C LEU A 29 -13.36 -18.10 -7.50
N TYR A 30 -12.26 -18.22 -6.75
CA TYR A 30 -11.60 -17.10 -6.07
C TYR A 30 -10.22 -16.85 -6.67
N TRP A 31 -10.05 -15.73 -7.36
CA TRP A 31 -8.80 -15.38 -8.04
C TRP A 31 -7.97 -14.38 -7.23
N LEU A 32 -6.71 -14.74 -6.93
CA LEU A 32 -5.77 -13.86 -6.24
C LEU A 32 -5.28 -12.77 -7.21
N THR A 33 -5.60 -11.51 -6.91
CA THR A 33 -5.28 -10.35 -7.77
C THR A 33 -4.14 -9.50 -7.23
N CYS A 34 -3.89 -9.51 -5.92
CA CYS A 34 -2.82 -8.72 -5.31
C CYS A 34 -1.43 -9.14 -5.84
N PRO A 35 -0.67 -8.26 -6.51
CA PRO A 35 0.64 -8.58 -7.10
C PRO A 35 1.64 -9.11 -6.05
N ALA A 36 1.73 -8.41 -4.92
CA ALA A 36 2.59 -8.77 -3.79
C ALA A 36 2.37 -10.22 -3.31
N LEU A 37 1.10 -10.56 -3.03
CA LEU A 37 0.73 -11.88 -2.57
C LEU A 37 0.98 -12.93 -3.66
N ARG A 38 0.68 -12.62 -4.92
CA ARG A 38 0.91 -13.53 -6.05
C ARG A 38 2.40 -13.84 -6.23
N GLN A 39 3.26 -12.84 -6.16
CA GLN A 39 4.71 -12.99 -6.30
C GLN A 39 5.27 -13.86 -5.18
N LYS A 40 4.96 -13.54 -3.92
CA LYS A 40 5.46 -14.29 -2.75
C LYS A 40 4.93 -15.71 -2.69
N VAL A 41 3.66 -15.93 -3.04
CA VAL A 41 3.12 -17.28 -3.18
C VAL A 41 3.83 -18.04 -4.31
N GLY A 42 4.16 -17.38 -5.42
CA GLY A 42 4.97 -17.96 -6.50
C GLY A 42 6.37 -18.37 -6.03
N SER A 43 7.01 -17.57 -5.16
CA SER A 43 8.27 -17.96 -4.50
C SER A 43 8.10 -19.22 -3.65
N LEU A 44 7.04 -19.31 -2.83
CA LEU A 44 6.76 -20.53 -2.07
C LEU A 44 6.56 -21.76 -2.97
N GLU A 45 5.85 -21.62 -4.09
CA GLU A 45 5.68 -22.71 -5.04
C GLU A 45 7.01 -23.17 -5.63
N THR A 46 7.88 -22.22 -6.01
CA THR A 46 9.22 -22.48 -6.53
C THR A 46 10.11 -23.17 -5.49
N ASP A 47 9.96 -22.84 -4.20
CA ASP A 47 10.67 -23.46 -3.07
C ASP A 47 10.15 -24.88 -2.72
N GLY A 48 9.16 -25.38 -3.47
CA GLY A 48 8.62 -26.72 -3.36
C GLY A 48 7.58 -26.88 -2.24
N TRP A 49 6.96 -25.80 -1.77
CA TRP A 49 5.99 -25.86 -0.67
C TRP A 49 4.74 -26.67 -1.01
N ILE A 50 4.34 -26.76 -2.28
CA ILE A 50 3.22 -27.62 -2.70
C ILE A 50 3.46 -29.07 -2.24
N LYS A 51 4.64 -29.62 -2.52
CA LYS A 51 4.99 -31.00 -2.14
C LYS A 51 5.08 -31.17 -0.61
N ARG A 52 5.61 -30.17 0.09
CA ARG A 52 5.72 -30.19 1.57
C ARG A 52 4.33 -30.20 2.22
N LEU A 53 3.43 -29.34 1.75
CA LEU A 53 2.06 -29.26 2.25
C LEU A 53 1.23 -30.50 1.88
N GLN A 54 1.47 -31.07 0.69
CA GLN A 54 0.88 -32.34 0.27
C GLN A 54 1.28 -33.48 1.23
N HIS A 55 2.59 -33.63 1.52
CA HIS A 55 3.09 -34.63 2.46
C HIS A 55 2.57 -34.41 3.88
N ARG A 56 2.49 -33.15 4.33
CA ARG A 56 1.90 -32.80 5.63
C ARG A 56 0.43 -33.22 5.72
N MET A 57 -0.35 -32.99 4.66
CA MET A 57 -1.75 -33.39 4.59
C MET A 57 -1.93 -34.90 4.55
N GLU A 58 -1.02 -35.65 3.92
CA GLU A 58 -1.03 -37.12 3.93
C GLU A 58 -0.76 -37.68 5.34
N ALA A 59 0.09 -37.00 6.12
CA ALA A 59 0.44 -37.40 7.48
C ALA A 59 -0.60 -36.97 8.54
N ASP A 60 -1.38 -35.91 8.28
CA ASP A 60 -2.36 -35.36 9.23
C ASP A 60 -3.81 -35.61 8.78
N ILE A 61 -4.45 -36.59 9.43
CA ILE A 61 -5.83 -36.98 9.12
C ILE A 61 -6.85 -35.87 9.36
N ASN A 62 -6.60 -34.95 10.31
CA ASN A 62 -7.50 -33.84 10.57
C ASN A 62 -7.38 -32.78 9.47
N MET A 63 -6.17 -32.52 9.01
CA MET A 63 -5.90 -31.65 7.86
C MET A 63 -6.55 -32.20 6.58
N ALA A 64 -6.43 -33.51 6.33
CA ALA A 64 -7.09 -34.17 5.20
C ALA A 64 -8.62 -34.05 5.25
N LYS A 65 -9.26 -34.25 6.42
CA LYS A 65 -10.71 -34.07 6.58
C LYS A 65 -11.16 -32.63 6.36
N GLN A 66 -10.39 -31.66 6.86
CA GLN A 66 -10.68 -30.24 6.64
C GLN A 66 -10.53 -29.86 5.16
N TRP A 67 -9.54 -30.45 4.48
CA TRP A 67 -9.34 -30.27 3.05
C TRP A 67 -10.52 -30.78 2.22
N GLU A 68 -10.99 -32.00 2.49
CA GLU A 68 -12.16 -32.58 1.82
C GLU A 68 -13.41 -31.71 2.03
N LYS A 69 -13.67 -31.30 3.28
CA LYS A 69 -14.77 -30.38 3.59
C LYS A 69 -14.65 -29.05 2.84
N ALA A 70 -13.45 -28.50 2.73
CA ALA A 70 -13.21 -27.26 2.00
C ALA A 70 -13.45 -27.41 0.49
N HIS A 71 -13.13 -28.57 -0.09
CA HIS A 71 -13.45 -28.88 -1.50
C HIS A 71 -14.95 -29.00 -1.75
N ASP A 72 -15.66 -29.72 -0.89
CA ASP A 72 -17.12 -29.91 -1.03
C ASP A 72 -17.88 -28.59 -0.86
N GLU A 73 -17.45 -27.74 0.07
CA GLU A 73 -18.01 -26.40 0.22
C GLU A 73 -17.70 -25.53 -1.00
N TYR A 74 -16.46 -25.56 -1.50
CA TYR A 74 -16.06 -24.80 -2.68
C TYR A 74 -16.89 -25.15 -3.92
N ALA A 75 -17.10 -26.45 -4.16
CA ALA A 75 -17.91 -26.92 -5.27
C ALA A 75 -19.37 -26.46 -5.14
N ARG A 76 -19.95 -26.52 -3.92
CA ARG A 76 -21.29 -25.99 -3.64
C ARG A 76 -21.38 -24.48 -3.88
N GLN A 77 -20.42 -23.70 -3.39
CA GLN A 77 -20.37 -22.25 -3.61
C GLN A 77 -20.27 -21.90 -5.09
N ARG A 78 -19.49 -22.67 -5.85
CA ARG A 78 -19.35 -22.48 -7.29
C ARG A 78 -20.68 -22.70 -8.03
N VAL A 79 -21.40 -23.76 -7.70
CA VAL A 79 -22.72 -24.05 -8.29
C VAL A 79 -23.74 -22.96 -7.95
N GLN A 80 -23.70 -22.41 -6.73
CA GLN A 80 -24.61 -21.34 -6.28
C GLN A 80 -24.48 -20.03 -7.08
N LEU A 81 -23.36 -19.80 -7.77
CA LEU A 81 -23.19 -18.63 -8.62
C LEU A 81 -23.87 -18.77 -9.99
N VAL A 82 -24.21 -19.99 -10.40
CA VAL A 82 -24.77 -20.25 -11.74
C VAL A 82 -26.29 -20.19 -11.67
N PRO A 83 -26.96 -19.43 -12.56
CA PRO A 83 -28.41 -19.40 -12.62
C PRO A 83 -29.01 -20.79 -12.85
N GLN A 84 -30.16 -21.08 -12.23
CA GLN A 84 -30.79 -22.41 -12.30
C GLN A 84 -31.09 -22.86 -13.73
N ALA A 85 -31.50 -21.95 -14.61
CA ALA A 85 -31.77 -22.26 -16.02
C ALA A 85 -30.50 -22.71 -16.77
N GLU A 86 -29.36 -22.08 -16.46
CA GLU A 86 -28.07 -22.40 -17.06
C GLU A 86 -27.52 -23.73 -16.53
N LEU A 87 -27.71 -24.03 -15.24
CA LEU A 87 -27.40 -25.35 -14.67
C LEU A 87 -28.19 -26.48 -15.33
N VAL A 88 -29.48 -26.28 -15.57
CA VAL A 88 -30.33 -27.27 -16.25
C VAL A 88 -29.80 -27.51 -17.67
N LEU A 89 -29.55 -26.44 -18.42
CA LEU A 89 -28.99 -26.55 -19.77
C LEU A 89 -27.64 -27.29 -19.79
N LEU A 90 -26.74 -26.94 -18.86
CA LEU A 90 -25.42 -27.56 -18.76
C LEU A 90 -25.53 -29.06 -18.45
N ARG A 91 -26.41 -29.46 -17.53
CA ARG A 91 -26.64 -30.87 -17.17
C ARG A 91 -27.22 -31.69 -18.32
N GLU A 92 -28.13 -31.10 -19.10
CA GLU A 92 -28.79 -31.78 -20.21
C GLU A 92 -27.89 -31.89 -21.45
N GLN A 93 -27.17 -30.82 -21.80
CA GLN A 93 -26.41 -30.74 -23.04
C GLN A 93 -24.92 -31.11 -22.87
N TYR A 94 -24.35 -30.87 -21.69
CA TYR A 94 -22.91 -30.99 -21.41
C TYR A 94 -22.67 -31.69 -20.04
N PRO A 95 -23.14 -32.94 -19.86
CA PRO A 95 -23.13 -33.60 -18.55
C PRO A 95 -21.73 -33.77 -17.94
N ALA A 96 -20.70 -33.93 -18.77
CA ALA A 96 -19.31 -34.01 -18.30
C ALA A 96 -18.83 -32.68 -17.69
N GLN A 97 -19.20 -31.56 -18.29
CA GLN A 97 -18.90 -30.22 -17.80
C GLN A 97 -19.70 -29.90 -16.53
N ALA A 98 -20.97 -30.30 -16.48
CA ALA A 98 -21.77 -30.20 -15.26
C ALA A 98 -21.13 -30.97 -14.09
N GLN A 99 -20.64 -32.19 -14.35
CA GLN A 99 -19.91 -32.96 -13.35
C GLN A 99 -18.65 -32.23 -12.85
N VAL A 100 -17.87 -31.63 -13.76
CA VAL A 100 -16.69 -30.84 -13.38
C VAL A 100 -17.08 -29.65 -12.50
N LEU A 101 -18.15 -28.94 -12.85
CA LEU A 101 -18.68 -27.80 -12.10
C LEU A 101 -19.16 -28.19 -10.69
N GLU A 102 -19.72 -29.38 -10.52
CA GLU A 102 -20.34 -29.83 -9.27
C GLU A 102 -19.40 -30.61 -8.35
N GLU A 103 -18.36 -31.25 -8.88
CA GLU A 103 -17.54 -32.19 -8.11
C GLU A 103 -16.09 -31.75 -7.90
N THR A 104 -15.55 -30.86 -8.75
CA THR A 104 -14.16 -30.43 -8.56
C THR A 104 -14.03 -29.39 -7.46
N GLY A 105 -13.01 -29.50 -6.62
CA GLY A 105 -12.78 -28.54 -5.54
C GLY A 105 -11.93 -27.35 -5.97
N ILE A 106 -11.11 -26.88 -5.02
CA ILE A 106 -10.32 -25.66 -5.15
C ILE A 106 -9.32 -25.81 -6.30
N GLY A 107 -9.31 -24.87 -7.24
CA GLY A 107 -8.42 -24.88 -8.41
C GLY A 107 -8.71 -26.03 -9.40
N GLY A 108 -9.94 -26.55 -9.42
CA GLY A 108 -10.34 -27.66 -10.29
C GLY A 108 -9.75 -29.01 -9.88
N ALA A 109 -9.23 -29.12 -8.65
CA ALA A 109 -8.62 -30.34 -8.15
C ALA A 109 -9.68 -31.43 -7.86
N ARG A 110 -9.29 -32.67 -8.14
CA ARG A 110 -10.02 -33.88 -7.72
C ARG A 110 -9.26 -34.56 -6.59
N GLY A 111 -9.96 -34.96 -5.54
CA GLY A 111 -9.36 -35.57 -4.36
C GLY A 111 -8.43 -34.62 -3.59
N ARG A 112 -7.34 -35.16 -3.06
CA ARG A 112 -6.43 -34.45 -2.14
C ARG A 112 -5.27 -33.74 -2.84
N GLY A 113 -5.27 -33.56 -4.16
CA GLY A 113 -4.17 -32.91 -4.86
C GLY A 113 -4.17 -31.39 -4.71
N ILE A 114 -3.02 -30.79 -4.38
CA ILE A 114 -2.84 -29.33 -4.41
C ILE A 114 -2.33 -28.91 -5.79
N LYS A 115 -3.14 -28.14 -6.55
CA LYS A 115 -2.77 -27.64 -7.88
C LYS A 115 -1.81 -26.45 -7.82
N CYS A 116 -2.20 -25.42 -7.07
CA CYS A 116 -1.40 -24.23 -6.80
C CYS A 116 -1.76 -23.66 -5.43
N LEU A 117 -0.85 -22.92 -4.83
CA LEU A 117 -1.02 -22.22 -3.56
C LEU A 117 -1.82 -20.92 -3.74
N HIS A 118 -1.81 -20.30 -4.94
CA HIS A 118 -2.56 -19.06 -5.20
C HIS A 118 -4.07 -19.22 -4.99
N THR A 119 -4.67 -20.28 -5.54
CA THR A 119 -6.11 -20.55 -5.39
C THR A 119 -6.48 -20.86 -3.95
N ASN A 120 -5.56 -21.49 -3.22
CA ASN A 120 -5.75 -21.84 -1.82
C ASN A 120 -5.73 -20.61 -0.92
N LEU A 121 -4.74 -19.73 -1.11
CA LEU A 121 -4.68 -18.46 -0.41
C LEU A 121 -5.89 -17.57 -0.78
N ALA A 122 -6.26 -17.50 -2.06
CA ALA A 122 -7.42 -16.73 -2.50
C ALA A 122 -8.72 -17.17 -1.82
N HIS A 123 -8.96 -18.48 -1.76
CA HIS A 123 -10.12 -19.05 -1.07
C HIS A 123 -10.08 -18.73 0.43
N TYR A 124 -8.93 -18.92 1.09
CA TYR A 124 -8.77 -18.59 2.51
C TYR A 124 -9.06 -17.11 2.79
N LEU A 125 -8.49 -16.21 1.99
CA LEU A 125 -8.72 -14.77 2.13
C LEU A 125 -10.19 -14.40 1.89
N ALA A 126 -10.87 -15.01 0.92
CA ALA A 126 -12.29 -14.76 0.66
C ALA A 126 -13.18 -15.14 1.85
N GLU A 127 -12.86 -16.25 2.52
CA GLU A 127 -13.74 -16.86 3.53
C GLU A 127 -13.36 -16.52 4.98
N ARG A 128 -12.11 -16.12 5.28
CA ARG A 128 -11.65 -15.86 6.67
C ARG A 128 -12.43 -14.79 7.45
N GLY A 129 -13.21 -13.95 6.77
CA GLY A 129 -14.08 -12.94 7.39
C GLY A 129 -15.56 -13.34 7.49
N ARG A 130 -15.96 -14.50 6.95
CA ARG A 130 -17.36 -14.93 6.85
C ARG A 130 -17.75 -16.05 7.82
N GLN A 131 -16.79 -16.87 8.27
CA GLN A 131 -17.08 -18.04 9.08
C GLN A 131 -16.24 -18.09 10.37
N MET A 132 -16.89 -18.31 11.51
CA MET A 132 -16.25 -18.79 12.75
C MET A 132 -15.92 -20.29 12.59
N GLY A 133 -14.84 -20.61 11.87
CA GLY A 133 -14.38 -21.98 11.69
C GLY A 133 -13.16 -22.04 10.77
N LYS A 134 -12.25 -22.99 11.02
CA LYS A 134 -11.00 -23.12 10.25
C LYS A 134 -11.30 -23.37 8.77
N VAL A 135 -11.08 -22.32 8.00
CA VAL A 135 -11.17 -22.23 6.54
C VAL A 135 -10.01 -23.01 5.94
N ASN A 136 -10.22 -23.61 4.75
CA ASN A 136 -9.21 -24.23 3.88
C ASN A 136 -7.80 -24.38 4.52
N PRO A 137 -7.43 -25.58 5.02
CA PRO A 137 -6.21 -25.75 5.81
C PRO A 137 -4.93 -25.45 5.04
N ILE A 138 -4.92 -25.62 3.71
CA ILE A 138 -3.78 -25.27 2.86
C ILE A 138 -3.67 -23.75 2.72
N GLY A 139 -4.79 -23.07 2.49
CA GLY A 139 -4.80 -21.61 2.42
C GLY A 139 -4.40 -20.95 3.74
N GLU A 140 -4.83 -21.52 4.87
CA GLU A 140 -4.39 -21.09 6.20
C GLU A 140 -2.88 -21.31 6.41
N ALA A 141 -2.36 -22.47 6.02
CA ALA A 141 -0.93 -22.76 6.12
C ALA A 141 -0.08 -21.80 5.25
N VAL A 142 -0.52 -21.52 4.01
CA VAL A 142 0.14 -20.52 3.15
C VAL A 142 0.11 -19.15 3.82
N ALA A 143 -1.04 -18.72 4.34
CA ALA A 143 -1.16 -17.45 5.05
C ALA A 143 -0.19 -17.34 6.24
N GLN A 144 -0.04 -18.41 7.03
CA GLN A 144 0.92 -18.46 8.15
C GLN A 144 2.36 -18.34 7.67
N LEU A 145 2.76 -19.06 6.63
CA LEU A 145 4.11 -18.97 6.04
C LEU A 145 4.43 -17.56 5.55
N LEU A 146 3.45 -16.87 4.96
CA LEU A 146 3.62 -15.49 4.51
C LEU A 146 3.78 -14.52 5.70
N ILE A 147 3.03 -14.71 6.79
CA ILE A 147 3.15 -13.92 8.01
C ILE A 147 4.51 -14.14 8.70
N GLU A 148 5.01 -15.37 8.71
CA GLU A 148 6.35 -15.72 9.22
C GLU A 148 7.48 -15.03 8.42
N GLN A 149 7.24 -14.70 7.16
CA GLN A 149 8.13 -13.88 6.31
C GLN A 149 7.85 -12.37 6.44
N GLU A 150 7.28 -11.94 7.57
CA GLU A 150 6.97 -10.54 7.91
C GLU A 150 5.99 -9.85 6.94
N MET A 151 5.17 -10.63 6.21
CA MET A 151 4.20 -10.06 5.28
C MET A 151 2.86 -9.75 5.94
N ARG A 152 2.33 -8.56 5.66
CA ARG A 152 0.99 -8.14 6.10
C ARG A 152 -0.05 -8.52 5.05
N LEU A 153 -0.83 -9.57 5.32
CA LEU A 153 -1.86 -10.06 4.39
C LEU A 153 -2.98 -9.07 4.10
N ASP A 154 -3.20 -8.07 4.95
CA ASP A 154 -4.26 -7.07 4.78
C ASP A 154 -3.78 -5.82 4.04
N PHE A 155 -2.48 -5.72 3.72
CA PHE A 155 -1.90 -4.57 3.03
C PHE A 155 -1.04 -5.02 1.84
N CYS A 156 -1.46 -4.69 0.62
CA CYS A 156 -0.68 -4.97 -0.58
C CYS A 156 0.34 -3.86 -0.80
N TYR A 157 1.61 -4.21 -0.97
CA TYR A 157 2.66 -3.34 -1.50
C TYR A 157 3.38 -4.09 -2.62
N ASP A 158 3.54 -3.46 -3.78
CA ASP A 158 4.35 -4.05 -4.84
C ASP A 158 5.82 -3.76 -4.55
N ASP A 159 6.66 -4.81 -4.59
CA ASP A 159 8.12 -4.70 -4.45
C ASP A 159 8.80 -4.45 -5.79
N GLU A 160 8.08 -4.69 -6.90
CA GLU A 160 8.59 -4.38 -8.23
C GLU A 160 8.69 -2.87 -8.38
N LEU A 161 9.89 -2.39 -8.71
CA LEU A 161 10.08 -1.00 -9.10
C LEU A 161 9.18 -0.73 -10.30
N PRO A 162 8.43 0.38 -10.32
CA PRO A 162 7.58 0.71 -11.45
C PRO A 162 8.45 0.78 -12.71
N ASP A 163 8.00 0.15 -13.78
CA ASP A 163 8.64 0.30 -15.08
C ASP A 163 8.64 1.80 -15.49
N PHE A 164 9.69 2.25 -16.19
CA PHE A 164 9.83 3.64 -16.64
C PHE A 164 8.87 4.00 -17.79
N ASP A 165 7.90 3.14 -18.06
CA ASP A 165 6.93 3.23 -19.13
C ASP A 165 5.90 4.35 -18.86
N MET A 166 5.77 4.76 -17.59
CA MET A 166 4.83 5.78 -17.09
C MET A 166 5.53 7.07 -16.65
N LEU A 167 6.73 7.38 -17.16
CA LEU A 167 7.48 8.60 -16.81
C LEU A 167 6.63 9.88 -16.91
N GLY A 168 5.71 9.96 -17.89
CA GLY A 168 4.81 11.09 -18.04
C GLY A 168 3.84 11.25 -16.87
N GLU A 169 3.21 10.15 -16.43
CA GLU A 169 2.29 10.16 -15.30
C GLU A 169 3.03 10.45 -13.98
N MET A 170 4.21 9.85 -13.79
CA MET A 170 5.07 10.13 -12.63
C MET A 170 5.50 11.59 -12.56
N PHE A 171 5.80 12.21 -13.71
CA PHE A 171 6.12 13.64 -13.77
C PHE A 171 4.91 14.52 -13.39
N VAL A 172 3.73 14.18 -13.90
CA VAL A 172 2.48 14.88 -13.56
C VAL A 172 2.18 14.75 -12.06
N ASP A 173 2.36 13.57 -11.48
CA ASP A 173 2.15 13.34 -10.05
C ASP A 173 3.18 14.09 -9.20
N GLY A 174 4.44 14.14 -9.62
CA GLY A 174 5.47 14.99 -9.00
C GLY A 174 5.08 16.48 -9.03
N LEU A 175 4.53 16.96 -10.16
CA LEU A 175 4.05 18.34 -10.27
C LEU A 175 2.86 18.62 -9.34
N LYS A 176 1.94 17.67 -9.17
CA LYS A 176 0.84 17.80 -8.20
C LYS A 176 1.37 17.91 -6.77
N VAL A 177 2.32 17.06 -6.38
CA VAL A 177 2.98 17.12 -5.07
C VAL A 177 3.66 18.48 -4.87
N PHE A 178 4.31 19.01 -5.90
CA PHE A 178 4.88 20.36 -5.86
C PHE A 178 3.81 21.44 -5.64
N ILE A 179 2.68 21.39 -6.35
CA ILE A 179 1.57 22.34 -6.21
C ILE A 179 0.98 22.27 -4.79
N VAL A 180 0.76 21.07 -4.25
CA VAL A 180 0.24 20.88 -2.89
C VAL A 180 1.20 21.52 -1.88
N ASN A 181 2.49 21.17 -1.94
CA ASN A 181 3.50 21.79 -1.07
C ASN A 181 3.51 23.31 -1.21
N PHE A 182 3.49 23.83 -2.44
CA PHE A 182 3.44 25.26 -2.67
C PHE A 182 2.26 25.89 -1.94
N ILE A 183 1.03 25.37 -2.14
CA ILE A 183 -0.19 25.90 -1.52
C ILE A 183 -0.12 25.88 0.01
N TYR A 184 0.29 24.76 0.62
CA TYR A 184 0.40 24.64 2.08
C TYR A 184 1.45 25.59 2.65
N PHE A 185 2.52 25.90 1.91
CA PHE A 185 3.59 26.76 2.37
C PHE A 185 3.46 28.25 1.99
N ILE A 186 2.44 28.67 1.23
CA ILE A 186 2.19 30.09 0.89
C ILE A 186 2.12 30.96 2.14
N ILE A 187 1.26 30.61 3.11
CA ILE A 187 1.05 31.44 4.30
C ILE A 187 2.33 31.51 5.15
N PRO A 188 2.97 30.39 5.53
CA PRO A 188 4.24 30.43 6.25
C PRO A 188 5.33 31.26 5.55
N THR A 189 5.52 31.07 4.24
CA THR A 189 6.56 31.79 3.48
C THR A 189 6.27 33.28 3.39
N MET A 190 5.03 33.70 3.17
CA MET A 190 4.65 35.11 3.18
C MET A 190 4.94 35.77 4.53
N VAL A 191 4.62 35.10 5.65
CA VAL A 191 4.90 35.60 7.00
C VAL A 191 6.40 35.73 7.24
N ILE A 192 7.20 34.74 6.81
CA ILE A 192 8.66 34.77 6.91
C ILE A 192 9.24 35.92 6.06
N ILE A 193 8.75 36.12 4.83
CA ILE A 193 9.22 37.17 3.93
C ILE A 193 8.91 38.55 4.52
N ILE A 194 7.69 38.77 5.01
CA ILE A 194 7.29 40.03 5.65
C ILE A 194 8.15 40.29 6.91
N GLY A 195 8.32 39.26 7.75
CA GLY A 195 9.16 39.32 8.95
C GLY A 195 10.62 39.62 8.64
N GLY A 196 11.20 38.96 7.65
CA GLY A 196 12.58 39.14 7.21
C GLY A 196 12.81 40.51 6.57
N TRP A 197 11.87 40.98 5.74
CA TRP A 197 11.96 42.31 5.13
C TRP A 197 11.90 43.42 6.19
N ALA A 198 10.97 43.31 7.14
CA ALA A 198 10.90 44.23 8.27
C ALA A 198 12.22 44.27 9.05
N SER A 199 12.83 43.10 9.28
CA SER A 199 14.12 42.97 9.95
C SER A 199 15.31 43.54 9.18
N ILE A 200 15.37 43.37 7.85
CA ILE A 200 16.41 44.00 7.03
C ILE A 200 16.25 45.53 7.03
N SER A 201 15.00 46.00 6.92
CA SER A 201 14.70 47.43 6.93
C SER A 201 15.11 48.11 8.25
N SER A 202 14.94 47.45 9.40
CA SER A 202 15.31 48.03 10.69
C SER A 202 16.83 48.18 10.85
N VAL A 203 17.60 47.19 10.41
CA VAL A 203 19.08 47.24 10.40
C VAL A 203 19.60 48.38 9.54
N SER A 204 18.97 48.62 8.39
CA SER A 204 19.36 49.73 7.50
C SER A 204 19.18 51.11 8.13
N VAL A 205 18.27 51.23 9.11
CA VAL A 205 17.97 52.50 9.81
C VAL A 205 18.79 52.67 11.09
N THR A 206 19.05 51.60 11.85
CA THR A 206 19.70 51.68 13.18
C THR A 206 21.20 51.40 13.18
N GLY A 207 21.77 50.87 12.10
CA GLY A 207 23.18 50.47 12.00
C GLY A 207 23.50 49.17 12.74
N MET A 208 24.44 48.38 12.20
CA MET A 208 24.80 47.02 12.67
C MET A 208 25.54 46.95 14.02
N ALA A 209 25.78 48.08 14.69
CA ALA A 209 26.68 48.13 15.85
C ALA A 209 26.09 47.53 17.13
N ASN A 210 24.79 47.23 17.18
CA ASN A 210 24.13 46.71 18.37
C ASN A 210 23.74 45.22 18.20
N PRO A 211 24.32 44.28 18.98
CA PRO A 211 23.94 42.86 18.98
C PRO A 211 22.45 42.62 19.23
N THR A 212 21.76 43.52 19.93
CA THR A 212 20.31 43.47 20.13
C THR A 212 19.55 43.64 18.82
N VAL A 213 20.10 44.39 17.85
CA VAL A 213 19.54 44.55 16.50
C VAL A 213 19.74 43.27 15.66
N PHE A 214 20.82 42.52 15.93
CA PHE A 214 21.06 41.20 15.32
C PHE A 214 20.11 40.12 15.83
N PHE A 215 19.69 40.17 17.09
CA PHE A 215 18.59 39.30 17.57
C PHE A 215 17.21 39.84 17.20
N ALA A 216 17.05 41.15 16.95
CA ALA A 216 15.85 41.75 16.34
C ALA A 216 15.71 41.46 14.82
N LEU A 217 16.78 40.96 14.18
CA LEU A 217 16.82 40.52 12.78
C LEU A 217 16.00 39.24 12.55
N LEU A 218 15.74 38.47 13.60
CA LEU A 218 14.65 37.48 13.65
C LEU A 218 13.48 38.17 14.34
N SER A 219 12.76 39.02 13.62
CA SER A 219 11.53 39.62 14.18
C SER A 219 10.63 38.51 14.71
N GLY A 220 9.85 38.78 15.76
CA GLY A 220 8.88 37.81 16.29
C GLY A 220 7.96 37.24 15.19
N MET A 221 7.74 37.99 14.10
CA MET A 221 7.02 37.54 12.91
C MET A 221 7.75 36.42 12.14
N SER A 222 9.08 36.46 11.99
CA SER A 222 9.84 35.37 11.37
C SER A 222 9.78 34.08 12.19
N ILE A 223 9.77 34.19 13.53
CA ILE A 223 9.59 33.04 14.42
C ILE A 223 8.19 32.45 14.28
N ILE A 224 7.15 33.31 14.23
CA ILE A 224 5.77 32.88 13.97
C ILE A 224 5.69 32.18 12.61
N GLY A 225 6.32 32.72 11.58
CA GLY A 225 6.38 32.11 10.26
C GLY A 225 7.04 30.73 10.27
N LEU A 226 8.11 30.54 11.04
CA LEU A 226 8.77 29.24 11.21
C LEU A 226 7.87 28.24 11.93
N ILE A 227 7.17 28.67 12.99
CA ILE A 227 6.19 27.82 13.70
C ILE A 227 5.07 27.42 12.75
N LEU A 228 4.55 28.36 11.96
CA LEU A 228 3.54 28.07 10.94
C LEU A 228 4.07 27.10 9.89
N ALA A 229 5.33 27.21 9.45
CA ALA A 229 5.92 26.28 8.49
C ALA A 229 5.98 24.84 9.03
N ILE A 230 6.29 24.68 10.33
CA ILE A 230 6.28 23.37 10.99
C ILE A 230 4.84 22.82 11.06
N VAL A 231 3.87 23.65 11.47
CA VAL A 231 2.46 23.22 11.59
C VAL A 231 1.86 22.88 10.22
N PHE A 232 2.06 23.73 9.21
CA PHE A 232 1.57 23.47 7.85
C PHE A 232 2.31 22.32 7.19
N GLY A 233 3.61 22.15 7.45
CA GLY A 233 4.39 21.01 6.96
C GLY A 233 3.89 19.68 7.51
N LEU A 234 3.48 19.65 8.77
CA LEU A 234 2.81 18.50 9.38
C LEU A 234 1.52 18.14 8.61
N ILE A 235 0.66 19.12 8.32
CA ILE A 235 -0.59 18.85 7.59
C ILE A 235 -0.31 18.47 6.12
N ALA A 236 0.69 19.10 5.48
CA ALA A 236 1.04 18.87 4.08
C ALA A 236 1.46 17.41 3.80
N ILE A 237 2.16 16.76 4.73
CA ILE A 237 2.54 15.35 4.58
C ILE A 237 1.29 14.47 4.51
N ILE A 238 0.33 14.65 5.42
CA ILE A 238 -0.93 13.89 5.45
C ILE A 238 -1.73 14.17 4.18
N ALA A 239 -1.78 15.43 3.73
CA ALA A 239 -2.43 15.81 2.49
C ALA A 239 -1.86 15.08 1.26
N ILE A 240 -0.53 14.98 1.16
CA ILE A 240 0.14 14.26 0.07
C ILE A 240 -0.15 12.76 0.14
N VAL A 241 -0.14 12.17 1.34
CA VAL A 241 -0.49 10.76 1.52
C VAL A 241 -1.95 10.50 1.16
N ASN A 242 -2.88 11.37 1.58
CA ASN A 242 -4.29 11.24 1.20
C ASN A 242 -4.48 11.36 -0.31
N MET A 243 -3.75 12.26 -0.96
CA MET A 243 -3.74 12.38 -2.42
C MET A 243 -3.25 11.08 -3.09
N ALA A 244 -2.17 10.49 -2.57
CA ALA A 244 -1.64 9.24 -3.10
C ALA A 244 -2.63 8.06 -2.92
N LEU A 245 -3.39 8.04 -1.81
CA LEU A 245 -4.44 7.02 -1.56
C LEU A 245 -5.71 7.21 -2.41
N ASN A 246 -5.90 8.38 -3.02
CA ASN A 246 -7.05 8.73 -3.83
C ASN A 246 -6.64 8.98 -5.30
N ASP A 247 -5.94 8.02 -5.90
CA ASP A 247 -5.56 8.00 -7.32
C ASP A 247 -4.86 9.29 -7.81
N SER A 248 -3.99 9.86 -6.97
CA SER A 248 -3.26 11.10 -7.28
C SER A 248 -4.18 12.28 -7.65
N ALA A 249 -5.41 12.33 -7.15
CA ALA A 249 -6.34 13.42 -7.42
C ALA A 249 -5.97 14.67 -6.60
N LEU A 250 -5.61 15.77 -7.27
CA LEU A 250 -5.15 17.00 -6.60
C LEU A 250 -6.13 17.51 -5.53
N GLY A 251 -7.44 17.38 -5.77
CA GLY A 251 -8.47 17.79 -4.82
C GLY A 251 -8.48 16.98 -3.51
N ALA A 252 -8.01 15.72 -3.53
CA ALA A 252 -7.93 14.88 -2.33
C ALA A 252 -6.92 15.41 -1.31
N ALA A 253 -5.88 16.13 -1.76
CA ALA A 253 -4.94 16.81 -0.87
C ALA A 253 -5.60 17.91 -0.01
N PHE A 254 -6.80 18.38 -0.37
CA PHE A 254 -7.50 19.47 0.33
C PHE A 254 -8.79 19.01 1.02
N ARG A 255 -9.06 17.70 1.08
CA ARG A 255 -10.20 17.14 1.79
C ARG A 255 -9.88 17.02 3.28
N PHE A 256 -9.96 18.15 3.98
CA PHE A 256 -9.55 18.25 5.39
C PHE A 256 -10.26 17.25 6.32
N SER A 257 -11.51 16.87 6.04
CA SER A 257 -12.22 15.86 6.83
C SER A 257 -11.52 14.49 6.78
N GLU A 258 -11.14 14.04 5.58
CA GLU A 258 -10.44 12.75 5.38
C GLU A 258 -9.03 12.78 6.00
N ILE A 259 -8.33 13.91 5.84
CA ILE A 259 -6.98 14.13 6.39
C ILE A 259 -6.99 14.05 7.92
N LEU A 260 -7.99 14.66 8.56
CA LEU A 260 -8.14 14.63 10.02
C LEU A 260 -8.54 13.23 10.53
N GLU A 261 -9.39 12.51 9.78
CA GLU A 261 -9.80 11.15 10.09
C GLU A 261 -8.61 10.17 10.03
N GLN A 262 -7.80 10.22 8.97
CA GLN A 262 -6.58 9.41 8.83
C GLN A 262 -5.62 9.60 10.00
N ASN A 263 -5.43 10.85 10.44
CA ASN A 263 -4.53 11.14 11.55
C ASN A 263 -5.08 10.63 12.89
N SER A 264 -6.41 10.59 13.05
CA SER A 264 -7.04 9.96 14.21
C SER A 264 -6.77 8.46 14.27
N MET A 265 -6.65 7.78 13.13
CA MET A 265 -6.33 6.35 13.07
C MET A 265 -4.87 6.07 13.45
N ILE A 266 -3.94 6.93 13.04
CA ILE A 266 -2.50 6.80 13.35
C ILE A 266 -2.19 7.06 14.83
N GLY A 267 -2.91 8.02 15.41
CA GLY A 267 -2.66 8.55 16.74
C GLY A 267 -1.61 9.66 16.73
N TRP A 268 -2.01 10.86 17.15
CA TRP A 268 -1.19 12.08 17.16
C TRP A 268 0.19 11.91 17.80
N GLY A 269 0.30 11.13 18.87
CA GLY A 269 1.58 10.89 19.54
C GLY A 269 2.60 10.21 18.64
N LYS A 270 2.23 9.11 17.98
CA LYS A 270 3.11 8.39 17.05
C LYS A 270 3.50 9.26 15.86
N TYR A 271 2.52 9.97 15.30
CA TYR A 271 2.75 10.85 14.16
C TYR A 271 3.70 12.01 14.50
N LEU A 272 3.53 12.64 15.67
CA LEU A 272 4.38 13.75 16.10
C LEU A 272 5.82 13.29 16.39
N ILE A 273 6.00 12.12 17.01
CA ILE A 273 7.33 11.53 17.22
C ILE A 273 8.01 11.27 15.87
N TRP A 274 7.30 10.61 14.95
CA TRP A 274 7.83 10.36 13.61
C TRP A 274 8.23 11.66 12.91
N TYR A 275 7.36 12.68 12.96
CA TYR A 275 7.61 13.98 12.34
C TYR A 275 8.83 14.69 12.95
N LEU A 276 9.00 14.61 14.27
CA LEU A 276 10.20 15.14 14.95
C LEU A 276 11.48 14.44 14.47
N VAL A 277 11.45 13.10 14.35
CA VAL A 277 12.58 12.33 13.83
C VAL A 277 12.89 12.73 12.39
N MET A 278 11.87 12.91 11.55
CA MET A 278 12.05 13.40 10.18
C MET A 278 12.71 14.78 10.19
N ILE A 279 12.23 15.74 10.99
CA ILE A 279 12.85 17.07 11.12
C ILE A 279 14.33 16.94 11.47
N VAL A 280 14.70 16.11 12.45
CA VAL A 280 16.10 15.91 12.83
C VAL A 280 16.94 15.37 11.67
N ILE A 281 16.44 14.36 10.96
CA ILE A 281 17.11 13.80 9.78
C ILE A 281 17.26 14.86 8.68
N GLY A 282 16.23 15.69 8.47
CA GLY A 282 16.27 16.80 7.53
C GLY A 282 17.30 17.86 7.89
N VAL A 283 17.42 18.21 9.19
CA VAL A 283 18.42 19.14 9.70
C VAL A 283 19.83 18.57 9.50
N ILE A 284 20.06 17.29 9.81
CA ILE A 284 21.35 16.62 9.57
C ILE A 284 21.68 16.63 8.07
N GLY A 285 20.72 16.29 7.22
CA GLY A 285 20.86 16.36 5.76
C GLY A 285 21.22 17.75 5.29
N CYS A 286 20.56 18.78 5.81
CA CYS A 286 20.84 20.19 5.52
C CYS A 286 22.27 20.56 5.92
N ILE A 287 22.74 20.18 7.12
CA ILE A 287 24.11 20.44 7.57
C ILE A 287 25.12 19.78 6.62
N ILE A 288 24.92 18.50 6.28
CA ILE A 288 25.80 17.76 5.35
C ILE A 288 25.84 18.46 3.98
N THR A 289 24.68 18.84 3.45
CA THR A 289 24.59 19.50 2.14
C THR A 289 25.32 20.86 2.15
N ASN A 290 25.25 21.62 3.24
CA ASN A 290 25.98 22.88 3.39
C ASN A 290 27.51 22.68 3.34
N PHE A 291 28.03 21.66 4.03
CA PHE A 291 29.46 21.33 3.96
C PHE A 291 29.89 20.88 2.56
N LEU A 292 29.07 20.08 1.88
CA LEU A 292 29.38 19.63 0.52
C LEU A 292 29.38 20.79 -0.48
N ASN A 293 28.45 21.73 -0.35
CA ASN A 293 28.37 22.92 -1.19
C ASN A 293 29.57 23.87 -1.05
N LEU A 294 30.46 23.67 -0.05
CA LEU A 294 31.76 24.36 0.02
C LEU A 294 32.70 23.97 -1.13
N ILE A 295 32.46 22.82 -1.77
CA ILE A 295 33.18 22.37 -2.96
C ILE A 295 32.34 22.77 -4.18
N PRO A 296 32.73 23.81 -4.95
CA PRO A 296 31.95 24.27 -6.08
C PRO A 296 31.78 23.17 -7.13
N LEU A 297 30.60 23.13 -7.78
CA LEU A 297 30.20 22.16 -8.81
C LEU A 297 30.10 20.70 -8.35
N LEU A 298 31.16 20.12 -7.80
CA LEU A 298 31.17 18.72 -7.35
C LEU A 298 30.25 18.51 -6.15
N GLY A 299 30.25 19.43 -5.18
CA GLY A 299 29.35 19.39 -4.04
C GLY A 299 27.89 19.43 -4.45
N ILE A 300 27.54 20.35 -5.36
CA ILE A 300 26.19 20.51 -5.90
C ILE A 300 25.75 19.22 -6.62
N LEU A 301 26.62 18.64 -7.45
CA LEU A 301 26.33 17.40 -8.18
C LEU A 301 26.05 16.24 -7.21
N ILE A 302 26.87 16.07 -6.18
CA ILE A 302 26.68 15.04 -5.15
C ILE A 302 25.36 15.26 -4.41
N VAL A 303 25.04 16.50 -4.05
CA VAL A 303 23.78 16.82 -3.35
C VAL A 303 22.57 16.45 -4.21
N ILE A 304 22.55 16.86 -5.47
CA ILE A 304 21.41 16.65 -6.39
C ILE A 304 21.25 15.17 -6.76
N LEU A 305 22.34 14.44 -7.00
CA LEU A 305 22.26 13.07 -7.50
C LEU A 305 22.28 12.00 -6.40
N ALA A 306 22.93 12.26 -5.27
CA ALA A 306 23.17 11.23 -4.25
C ALA A 306 22.51 11.50 -2.90
N ILE A 307 22.21 12.76 -2.54
CA ILE A 307 21.65 13.06 -1.21
C ILE A 307 20.16 13.33 -1.30
N TYR A 308 19.77 14.30 -2.13
CA TYR A 308 18.38 14.73 -2.22
C TYR A 308 17.42 13.59 -2.62
N PRO A 309 17.70 12.77 -3.66
CA PRO A 309 16.79 11.68 -4.04
C PRO A 309 16.63 10.65 -2.92
N TYR A 310 17.70 10.32 -2.22
CA TYR A 310 17.66 9.34 -1.13
C TYR A 310 16.90 9.85 0.09
N ILE A 311 17.05 11.13 0.44
CA ILE A 311 16.24 11.76 1.51
C ILE A 311 14.76 11.75 1.10
N CYS A 312 14.43 12.13 -0.14
CA CYS A 312 13.05 12.11 -0.62
C CYS A 312 12.44 10.71 -0.59
N ILE A 313 13.16 9.69 -1.10
CA ILE A 313 12.70 8.29 -1.07
C ILE A 313 12.52 7.81 0.38
N PHE A 314 13.47 8.11 1.26
CA PHE A 314 13.38 7.75 2.67
C PHE A 314 12.16 8.38 3.35
N TYR A 315 11.93 9.68 3.14
CA TYR A 315 10.76 10.38 3.68
C TYR A 315 9.45 9.78 3.16
N ALA A 316 9.35 9.58 1.83
CA ALA A 316 8.16 9.02 1.20
C ALA A 316 7.87 7.59 1.72
N ARG A 317 8.89 6.72 1.78
CA ARG A 317 8.77 5.36 2.29
C ARG A 317 8.42 5.33 3.78
N SER A 318 9.05 6.19 4.58
CA SER A 318 8.79 6.28 6.01
C SER A 318 7.36 6.75 6.30
N ALA A 319 6.87 7.73 5.56
CA ALA A 319 5.48 8.16 5.62
C ALA A 319 4.54 7.01 5.20
N ALA A 320 4.78 6.36 4.06
CA ALA A 320 3.94 5.24 3.61
C ALA A 320 3.85 4.11 4.65
N LEU A 321 4.97 3.75 5.30
CA LEU A 321 4.99 2.74 6.35
C LEU A 321 4.24 3.16 7.61
N LEU A 322 4.38 4.42 8.03
CA LEU A 322 3.64 4.94 9.18
C LEU A 322 2.13 4.89 8.96
N PHE A 323 1.68 5.26 7.76
CA PHE A 323 0.25 5.19 7.43
C PHE A 323 -0.20 3.74 7.25
N ALA A 324 0.58 2.89 6.57
CA ALA A 324 0.23 1.48 6.39
C ALA A 324 0.13 0.71 7.71
N SER A 325 1.09 0.91 8.63
CA SER A 325 1.16 0.20 9.92
C SER A 325 -0.03 0.48 10.84
N ASN A 326 -0.62 1.67 10.78
CA ASN A 326 -1.73 2.05 11.66
C ASN A 326 -3.12 1.89 11.03
N VAL A 327 -3.22 1.33 9.82
CA VAL A 327 -4.50 0.86 9.28
C VAL A 327 -4.84 -0.55 9.85
N GLU A 328 -4.20 -0.94 10.95
CA GLU A 328 -4.51 -2.17 11.68
C GLU A 328 -5.85 -2.05 12.44
N ILE A 329 -6.85 -2.74 11.90
CA ILE A 329 -7.99 -3.47 12.53
C ILE A 329 -8.87 -2.70 13.52
#